data_AF-A0A959RN63-F1
#
_entry.id   AF-A0A959RN63-F1
#
_cell.length_a   1.000
_cell.length_b   1.000
_cell.length_c   1.000
_cell.angle_alpha   90.00
_cell.angle_beta   90.00
_cell.angle_gamma   90.00
#
_symmetry.space_group_name_H-M   'P 1'
#
loop_
_entity.id
_entity.type
_entity.pdbx_description
1 polymer ?
#
loop_
_entity_poly.entity_id
_entity_poly.type
_entity_poly.pdbx_seq_one_letter_code
_entity_poly.pdbx_strand_id
1 'polypeptide(L)' 'MNTSLVKYILHLGDTTLILAQQNSKWCGHGPVLEQDIALTNISLDLLGQARNFYQYAAELMNENEKSTKDFIQSLG' A
#
# COMPACT_ATOMS: atom_id res chain seq x y z
N MET A 1 -9.66 14.99 11.86
CA MET A 1 -10.32 13.91 11.06
C MET A 1 -9.70 13.86 9.68
N ASN A 2 -8.73 12.96 9.46
CA ASN A 2 -8.11 12.75 8.14
C ASN A 2 -8.60 11.45 7.48
N THR A 3 -9.81 11.02 7.81
CA THR A 3 -10.39 9.73 7.38
C THR A 3 -10.49 9.61 5.85
N SER A 4 -10.74 10.72 5.15
CA SER A 4 -10.76 10.73 3.68
C SER A 4 -9.36 10.51 3.09
N LEU A 5 -8.31 11.07 3.70
CA LEU A 5 -6.93 10.85 3.28
C LEU A 5 -6.50 9.39 3.51
N VAL A 6 -6.80 8.83 4.68
CA VAL A 6 -6.51 7.42 4.98
C VAL A 6 -7.21 6.49 3.98
N LYS A 7 -8.50 6.72 3.69
CA LYS A 7 -9.24 5.96 2.68
C LYS A 7 -8.62 6.08 1.29
N TYR A 8 -8.18 7.27 0.91
CA TYR A 8 -7.52 7.48 -0.38
C TYR A 8 -6.20 6.72 -0.48
N ILE A 9 -5.36 6.77 0.57
CA ILE A 9 -4.09 6.03 0.61
C ILE A 9 -4.33 4.52 0.56
N LEU A 10 -5.31 4.02 1.30
CA LEU A 10 -5.70 2.60 1.25
C LEU A 10 -6.15 2.20 -0.16
N HIS A 11 -6.92 3.04 -0.85
CA HIS A 11 -7.35 2.78 -2.22
C HIS A 11 -6.16 2.69 -3.20
N LEU A 12 -5.15 3.55 -3.04
CA LEU A 12 -3.90 3.47 -3.81
C LEU A 12 -3.12 2.19 -3.50
N GLY A 13 -3.04 1.81 -2.23
CA GLY A 13 -2.43 0.54 -1.79
C GLY A 13 -3.13 -0.68 -2.41
N ASP A 14 -4.46 -0.73 -2.36
CA ASP A 14 -5.25 -1.83 -2.92
C ASP A 14 -5.08 -1.94 -4.43
N THR A 15 -5.11 -0.80 -5.13
CA THR A 15 -4.93 -0.75 -6.59
C THR A 15 -3.56 -1.27 -7.01
N THR A 16 -2.50 -0.81 -6.34
CA THR A 16 -1.12 -1.25 -6.63
C THR A 16 -0.91 -2.72 -6.28
N LEU A 17 -1.50 -3.20 -5.18
CA LEU A 17 -1.45 -4.61 -4.78
C LEU A 17 -2.14 -5.53 -5.79
N ILE A 18 -3.34 -5.16 -6.27
CA ILE A 18 -4.08 -5.94 -7.26
C ILE A 18 -3.29 -6.02 -8.57
N LEU A 19 -2.71 -4.90 -9.02
CA LEU A 19 -1.88 -4.89 -10.24
C LEU A 19 -0.64 -5.77 -10.08
N ALA A 20 0.05 -5.71 -8.93
CA ALA A 20 1.18 -6.59 -8.63
C ALA A 20 0.78 -8.07 -8.69
N GLN A 21 -0.37 -8.43 -8.10
CA GLN A 21 -0.88 -9.81 -8.12
C GLN A 21 -1.23 -10.26 -9.54
N GLN A 22 -1.89 -9.41 -10.34
CA GLN A 22 -2.24 -9.75 -11.71
C GLN A 22 -1.01 -9.92 -12.59
N ASN A 23 -0.02 -9.02 -12.51
CA ASN A 23 1.22 -9.16 -13.26
C ASN A 23 2.01 -10.40 -12.84
N SER A 24 1.98 -10.76 -11.54
CA SER A 24 2.64 -11.99 -11.06
C SER A 24 2.08 -13.27 -11.67
N LYS A 25 0.81 -13.28 -12.12
CA LYS A 25 0.23 -14.44 -12.83
C LYS A 25 0.89 -14.70 -14.19
N TRP A 26 1.46 -13.67 -14.80
CA TRP A 26 2.14 -13.73 -16.09
C TRP A 26 3.62 -14.06 -15.97
N CYS A 27 4.15 -14.24 -14.76
CA CYS A 27 5.53 -14.66 -14.56
C CYS A 27 5.75 -16.03 -15.22
N GLY A 28 6.76 -16.10 -16.11
CA GLY A 28 7.09 -17.32 -16.86
C GLY A 28 6.20 -17.56 -18.09
N HIS A 29 5.37 -16.60 -18.45
CA HIS A 29 4.54 -16.61 -19.67
C HIS A 29 5.02 -15.59 -20.71
N GLY A 30 6.14 -14.92 -20.45
CA GLY A 30 6.77 -13.97 -21.34
C GLY A 30 7.35 -14.65 -22.59
N PRO A 31 7.42 -13.94 -23.72
CA PRO A 31 7.97 -14.49 -24.97
C PRO A 31 9.46 -14.88 -24.86
N VAL A 32 10.24 -14.15 -24.05
CA VAL A 32 11.65 -14.46 -23.71
C VAL A 32 11.94 -14.11 -22.26
N LEU A 33 13.04 -14.67 -21.73
CA LEU A 33 13.43 -14.57 -20.32
C LEU A 33 13.62 -13.11 -19.86
N GLU A 34 14.20 -12.25 -20.70
CA GLU A 34 14.43 -10.85 -20.37
C GLU A 34 13.12 -10.09 -20.11
N GLN A 35 12.07 -10.44 -20.86
CA GLN A 35 10.75 -9.82 -20.72
C GLN A 35 10.03 -10.33 -19.47
N ASP A 36 10.17 -11.62 -19.15
CA ASP A 36 9.67 -12.19 -17.89
C ASP A 36 10.31 -11.56 -16.66
N ILE A 37 11.64 -11.35 -16.70
CA ILE A 37 12.38 -10.66 -15.63
C ILE A 37 11.92 -9.21 -15.51
N ALA A 38 11.76 -8.50 -16.64
CA ALA A 38 11.27 -7.13 -16.63
C ALA A 38 9.85 -7.02 -16.02
N LEU A 39 8.94 -7.93 -16.39
CA LEU A 39 7.58 -7.96 -15.84
C LEU A 39 7.56 -8.31 -14.35
N THR A 40 8.41 -9.24 -13.92
CA THR A 40 8.59 -9.60 -12.51
C THR A 40 9.11 -8.42 -11.70
N ASN A 41 10.08 -7.66 -12.22
CA ASN A 41 10.60 -6.46 -11.56
C ASN A 41 9.53 -5.39 -11.41
N ILE A 42 8.72 -5.14 -12.44
CA ILE A 42 7.59 -4.21 -12.36
C ILE A 42 6.59 -4.67 -11.29
N SER A 43 6.29 -5.97 -11.23
CA SER A 43 5.39 -6.53 -10.22
C SER A 43 5.92 -6.33 -8.80
N LEU A 44 7.23 -6.51 -8.62
CA LEU A 44 7.90 -6.32 -7.34
C LEU A 44 7.90 -4.84 -6.90
N ASP A 45 8.11 -3.92 -7.83
CA ASP A 45 8.05 -2.48 -7.56
C ASP A 45 6.64 -2.04 -7.13
N LEU A 46 5.60 -2.54 -7.81
CA LEU A 46 4.20 -2.30 -7.46
C LEU A 46 3.87 -2.84 -6.06
N LEU A 47 4.39 -4.02 -5.71
CA LEU A 47 4.24 -4.58 -4.37
C LEU A 47 4.96 -3.72 -3.31
N GLY A 48 6.14 -3.20 -3.63
CA GLY A 48 6.86 -2.24 -2.78
C GLY A 48 6.06 -0.95 -2.54
N GLN A 49 5.44 -0.41 -3.58
CA GLN A 49 4.56 0.76 -3.48
C GLN A 49 3.33 0.48 -2.61
N ALA A 50 2.65 -0.66 -2.81
CA ALA A 50 1.51 -1.07 -1.99
C ALA A 50 1.87 -1.12 -0.51
N ARG A 51 3.01 -1.75 -0.18
CA ARG A 51 3.53 -1.81 1.20
C ARG A 51 3.75 -0.41 1.79
N ASN A 52 4.36 0.49 1.04
CA ASN A 52 4.61 1.85 1.50
C ASN A 52 3.30 2.61 1.78
N PHE A 53 2.28 2.45 0.92
CA PHE A 53 0.98 3.06 1.14
C PHE A 53 0.29 2.51 2.40
N TYR A 54 0.29 1.18 2.60
CA TYR A 54 -0.30 0.61 3.82
C TYR A 54 0.43 1.02 5.09
N GLN A 55 1.76 1.09 5.05
CA GLN A 55 2.57 1.56 6.17
C GLN A 55 2.21 3.01 6.53
N TYR A 56 2.12 3.88 5.53
CA TYR A 56 1.75 5.28 5.76
C TYR A 56 0.31 5.43 6.24
N ALA A 57 -0.64 4.63 5.72
CA ALA A 57 -2.00 4.61 6.23
C ALA A 57 -2.06 4.18 7.70
N ALA A 58 -1.28 3.18 8.10
CA ALA A 58 -1.19 2.72 9.48
C ALA A 58 -0.61 3.79 10.43
N GLU A 59 0.43 4.51 9.99
CA GLU A 59 1.01 5.63 10.74
C GLU A 59 -0.03 6.73 10.99
N LEU A 60 -0.74 7.16 9.94
CA LEU A 60 -1.80 8.15 10.06
C LEU A 60 -2.93 7.69 11.00
N MET A 61 -3.33 6.41 10.94
CA MET A 61 -4.36 5.87 11.83
C MET A 61 -3.91 5.90 13.30
N ASN A 62 -2.66 5.52 13.57
CA ASN A 62 -2.09 5.52 14.93
C ASN A 62 -1.95 6.94 15.51
N GLU A 63 -1.58 7.92 14.70
CA GLU A 63 -1.53 9.33 15.11
C GLU A 63 -2.91 9.87 15.52
N ASN A 64 -3.96 9.51 14.77
CA ASN A 64 -5.34 9.90 15.11
C ASN A 64 -5.79 9.26 16.45
N GLU A 65 -5.38 8.01 16.73
CA GLU A 65 -5.71 7.34 17.98
C GLU A 65 -4.99 7.99 19.19
N LYS A 66 -3.69 8.30 19.06
CA LYS A 66 -2.93 9.00 20.11
C LYS A 66 -3.53 10.36 20.45
N SER A 67 -3.82 11.18 19.44
CA SER A 67 -4.43 12.49 19.64
C SER A 67 -5.78 12.42 20.38
N THR A 68 -6.57 11.36 20.14
CA THR A 68 -7.83 11.14 20.84
C THR A 68 -7.62 10.75 22.31
N LYS A 69 -6.64 9.87 22.58
CA LYS A 69 -6.29 9.44 23.94
C LYS A 69 -5.72 10.59 24.78
N ASP A 70 -4.83 11.40 24.19
CA ASP A 70 -4.23 12.56 24.85
C ASP A 70 -5.29 13.61 25.23
N PHE A 71 -6.27 13.84 24.34
CA PHE A 71 -7.40 14.72 24.63
C PHE A 71 -8.24 14.23 25.81
N ILE A 72 -8.61 12.94 25.82
CA ILE A 72 -9.37 12.34 26.93
C ILE A 72 -8.61 12.44 28.25
N GLN A 73 -7.29 12.22 28.25
CA GLN A 73 -6.47 12.30 29.46
C GLN A 73 -6.33 13.72 30.00
N SER A 74 -6.40 14.75 29.15
CA SER A 74 -6.38 16.16 29.60
C SER A 74 -7.71 16.66 30.19
N LEU A 75 -8.79 15.90 30.04
CA LEU A 75 -10.12 16.22 30.56
C LEU A 75 -10.40 15.60 31.95
N GLY A 76 -9.50 14.78 32.46
CA GLY A 76 -9.54 14.19 33.81
C GLY A 76 -8.46 14.76 34.70
#